data_AF-A0A059X9I4-F1
#
_entry.id   AF-A0A059X9I4-F1
#
_cell.length_a   1.000
_cell.length_b   1.000
_cell.length_c   1.000
_cell.angle_alpha   90.00
_cell.angle_beta   90.00
_cell.angle_gamma   90.00
#
_symmetry.space_group_name_H-M   'P 1'
#
loop_
_entity.id
_entity.type
_entity.pdbx_description
1 polymer ?
#
loop_
_entity_poly.entity_id
_entity_poly.type
_entity_poly.pdbx_seq_one_letter_code
_entity_poly.pdbx_strand_id
1 'polypeptide(L)'
;PSIAIFVFFERLIAIRKASKIEDNFMSMIRDNIVTGNVSAAKTLARNTNNPVAKIIDKGLQRIGKPIDAIEKSMESVGKLEMYKMERNLNILSLIAGIAPMFGFLGTIVGMIQLFYGISSTGNFTLNDIAGGIYVKMITSGTGLIIGLLAYIGHNVLTTLIDKTANKMEVASAEFIDVLQEPTR
;
A
#
# COMPACT_ATOMS: atom_id res chain seq x y z
N PRO A 1 -8.86 1.50 -16.87
CA PRO A 1 -7.61 0.71 -16.93
C PRO A 1 -6.34 1.53 -16.62
N SER A 2 -6.11 2.65 -17.30
CA SER A 2 -4.90 3.49 -17.18
C SER A 2 -4.66 4.02 -15.77
N ILE A 3 -5.73 4.44 -15.07
CA ILE A 3 -5.66 4.93 -13.68
C ILE A 3 -5.25 3.81 -12.71
N ALA A 4 -5.81 2.61 -12.85
CA ALA A 4 -5.49 1.47 -11.97
C ALA A 4 -4.03 1.04 -12.13
N ILE A 5 -3.54 0.98 -13.37
CA ILE A 5 -2.14 0.67 -13.68
C ILE A 5 -1.21 1.75 -13.13
N PHE A 6 -1.52 3.02 -13.36
CA PHE A 6 -0.73 4.15 -12.86
C PHE A 6 -0.63 4.14 -11.32
N VAL A 7 -1.77 4.01 -10.62
CA VAL A 7 -1.79 3.95 -9.16
C VAL A 7 -1.02 2.72 -8.66
N PHE A 8 -1.16 1.56 -9.28
CA PHE A 8 -0.41 0.38 -8.89
C PHE A 8 1.11 0.61 -8.98
N PHE A 9 1.62 1.11 -10.10
CA PHE A 9 3.06 1.34 -10.26
C PHE A 9 3.59 2.47 -9.37
N GLU A 10 2.85 3.57 -9.22
CA GLU A 10 3.20 4.67 -8.31
C GLU A 10 3.34 4.17 -6.87
N ARG A 11 2.35 3.42 -6.37
CA ARG A 11 2.40 2.87 -5.01
C ARG A 11 3.43 1.76 -4.87
N LEU A 12 3.64 0.91 -5.88
CA LEU A 12 4.66 -0.14 -5.84
C LEU A 12 6.06 0.44 -5.66
N ILE A 13 6.39 1.50 -6.41
CA ILE A 13 7.69 2.18 -6.30
C ILE A 13 7.80 2.90 -4.96
N ALA A 14 6.76 3.63 -4.54
CA ALA A 14 6.77 4.36 -3.28
C ALA A 14 6.97 3.43 -2.06
N ILE A 15 6.22 2.33 -2.00
CA ILE A 15 6.31 1.36 -0.91
C ILE A 15 7.65 0.64 -0.95
N ARG A 16 8.12 0.15 -2.11
CA ARG A 16 9.43 -0.51 -2.21
C ARG A 16 10.58 0.41 -1.77
N LYS A 17 10.52 1.69 -2.13
CA LYS A 17 11.51 2.67 -1.69
C LYS A 17 11.45 2.89 -0.18
N ALA A 18 10.26 2.95 0.40
CA ALA A 18 10.06 3.08 1.85
C ALA A 18 10.43 1.81 2.64
N SER A 19 10.27 0.61 2.07
CA SER A 19 10.57 -0.66 2.75
C SER A 19 12.06 -1.04 2.72
N LYS A 20 12.88 -0.34 1.94
CA LYS A 20 14.32 -0.60 1.83
C LYS A 20 15.06 0.08 2.99
N ILE A 21 15.66 -0.75 3.84
CA ILE A 21 16.59 -0.35 4.90
C ILE A 21 17.80 -1.25 4.81
N GLU A 22 18.96 -0.76 5.22
CA GLU A 22 20.17 -1.57 5.32
C GLU A 22 20.05 -2.52 6.52
N ASP A 23 20.43 -3.79 6.33
CA ASP A 23 20.26 -4.83 7.36
C ASP A 23 21.08 -4.54 8.64
N ASN A 24 22.17 -3.77 8.51
CA ASN A 24 23.03 -3.35 9.62
C ASN A 24 22.53 -2.09 10.33
N PHE A 25 21.42 -1.47 9.92
CA PHE A 25 20.96 -0.20 10.49
C PHE A 25 20.79 -0.27 12.01
N MET A 26 20.04 -1.27 12.52
CA MET A 26 19.82 -1.42 13.96
C MET A 26 21.09 -1.77 14.72
N SER A 27 21.98 -2.57 14.12
CA SER A 27 23.30 -2.85 14.70
C SER A 27 24.11 -1.57 14.90
N MET A 28 24.16 -0.70 13.87
CA MET A 28 24.86 0.58 13.98
C MET A 28 24.23 1.50 15.03
N ILE A 29 22.89 1.51 15.14
CA ILE A 29 22.19 2.28 16.18
C ILE A 29 22.57 1.77 17.57
N ARG A 30 22.52 0.45 17.79
CA ARG A 30 22.93 -0.20 19.03
C ARG A 30 24.37 0.17 19.40
N ASP A 31 25.31 -0.01 18.49
CA ASP A 31 26.74 0.27 18.74
C ASP A 31 26.95 1.73 19.16
N ASN A 32 26.29 2.68 18.49
CA ASN A 32 26.38 4.10 18.84
C ASN A 32 25.72 4.43 20.20
N ILE A 33 24.68 3.72 20.62
CA ILE A 33 24.05 3.92 21.93
C ILE A 33 24.94 3.36 23.04
N VAL A 34 25.42 2.12 22.88
CA VAL A 34 26.26 1.42 23.87
C VAL A 34 27.60 2.13 24.07
N THR A 35 28.18 2.68 23.01
CA THR A 35 29.42 3.49 23.10
C THR A 35 29.20 4.92 23.60
N GLY A 36 27.95 5.30 23.91
CA GLY A 36 27.58 6.64 24.39
C GLY A 36 27.49 7.71 23.31
N ASN A 37 27.72 7.37 22.03
CA ASN A 37 27.66 8.29 20.90
C ASN A 37 26.23 8.48 20.34
N VAL A 38 25.31 8.93 21.20
CA VAL A 38 23.90 9.18 20.83
C VAL A 38 23.76 10.22 19.70
N SER A 39 24.72 11.14 19.58
CA SER A 39 24.73 12.15 18.50
C SER A 39 24.91 11.52 17.12
N ALA A 40 25.83 10.55 16.98
CA ALA A 40 26.03 9.81 15.75
C ALA A 40 24.79 8.96 15.41
N ALA A 41 24.18 8.28 16.39
CA ALA A 41 22.93 7.55 16.19
C ALA A 41 21.81 8.44 15.65
N LYS A 42 21.64 9.66 16.20
CA LYS A 42 20.64 10.64 15.71
C LYS A 42 20.92 11.06 14.27
N THR A 43 22.18 11.29 13.92
CA THR A 43 22.58 11.69 12.57
C THR A 43 22.30 10.58 11.56
N LEU A 44 22.64 9.34 11.90
CA LEU A 44 22.37 8.16 11.08
C LEU A 44 20.87 7.99 10.83
N ALA A 45 20.06 8.06 11.90
CA ALA A 45 18.61 7.91 11.80
C ALA A 45 17.96 9.02 10.95
N ARG A 46 18.41 10.29 11.10
CA ARG A 46 17.90 11.43 10.30
C ARG A 46 18.25 11.35 8.82
N ASN A 47 19.44 10.85 8.50
CA ASN A 47 19.89 10.73 7.11
C ASN A 47 19.27 9.53 6.37
N THR A 48 18.63 8.62 7.11
CA THR A 48 18.00 7.43 6.55
C THR A 48 16.50 7.68 6.30
N ASN A 49 16.10 7.82 5.04
CA ASN A 49 14.71 8.06 4.68
C ASN A 49 13.89 6.75 4.65
N ASN A 50 13.64 6.19 5.84
CA ASN A 50 12.91 4.95 6.04
C ASN A 50 11.95 5.07 7.25
N PRO A 51 10.77 4.42 7.25
CA PRO A 51 9.85 4.42 8.39
C PRO A 51 10.48 3.96 9.71
N VAL A 52 11.29 2.89 9.68
CA VAL A 52 12.03 2.39 10.85
C VAL A 52 12.97 3.48 11.38
N ALA A 53 13.77 4.08 10.50
CA ALA A 53 14.71 5.13 10.89
C ALA A 53 14.02 6.36 11.51
N LYS A 54 12.84 6.75 11.01
CA LYS A 54 12.05 7.84 11.59
C LYS A 54 11.52 7.53 12.99
N ILE A 55 11.11 6.28 13.22
CA ILE A 55 10.69 5.83 14.54
C ILE A 55 11.88 5.85 15.51
N ILE A 56 13.03 5.32 15.09
CA ILE A 56 14.25 5.30 15.89
C ILE A 56 14.75 6.73 16.18
N ASP A 57 14.76 7.65 15.22
CA ASP A 57 15.08 9.07 15.46
C ASP A 57 14.17 9.67 16.54
N LYS A 58 12.88 9.34 16.54
CA LYS A 58 11.95 9.80 17.58
C LYS A 58 12.30 9.24 18.95
N GLY A 59 12.67 7.96 19.03
CA GLY A 59 13.14 7.32 20.25
C GLY A 59 14.41 7.98 20.78
N LEU A 60 15.41 8.15 19.92
CA LEU A 60 16.70 8.79 20.23
C LEU A 60 16.55 10.22 20.76
N GLN A 61 15.58 10.99 20.24
CA GLN A 61 15.29 12.34 20.72
C GLN A 61 14.69 12.37 22.13
N ARG A 62 14.16 11.25 22.61
CA ARG A 62 13.50 11.14 23.92
C ARG A 62 14.27 10.30 24.94
N ILE A 63 15.51 9.89 24.63
CA ILE A 63 16.41 9.28 25.59
C ILE A 63 16.48 10.14 26.87
N GLY A 64 16.37 9.48 28.03
CA GLY A 64 16.28 10.12 29.34
C GLY A 64 14.85 10.40 29.84
N LYS A 65 13.82 10.08 29.04
CA LYS A 65 12.41 10.02 29.49
C LYS A 65 12.07 8.59 29.95
N PRO A 66 10.96 8.41 30.70
CA PRO A 66 10.46 7.07 31.02
C PRO A 66 10.23 6.25 29.75
N ILE A 67 10.55 4.95 29.78
CA ILE A 67 10.46 4.03 28.63
C ILE A 67 9.07 4.09 27.97
N ASP A 68 8.00 4.03 28.77
CA ASP A 68 6.61 4.14 28.29
C ASP A 68 6.37 5.43 27.45
N ALA A 69 6.96 6.55 27.87
CA ALA A 69 6.83 7.81 27.13
C ALA A 69 7.63 7.82 25.81
N ILE A 70 8.74 7.08 25.75
CA ILE A 70 9.55 6.89 24.54
C ILE A 70 8.79 6.00 23.56
N GLU A 71 8.35 4.83 24.02
CA GLU A 71 7.60 3.84 23.25
C GLU A 71 6.33 4.45 22.64
N LYS A 72 5.51 5.14 23.44
CA LYS A 72 4.31 5.83 22.96
C LYS A 72 4.59 6.89 21.89
N SER A 73 5.75 7.53 21.96
CA SER A 73 6.16 8.53 20.95
C SER A 73 6.60 7.87 19.65
N MET A 74 7.29 6.74 19.75
CA MET A 74 7.70 5.90 18.63
C MET A 74 6.47 5.32 17.93
N GLU A 75 5.53 4.76 18.68
CA GLU A 75 4.26 4.23 18.18
C GLU A 75 3.46 5.29 17.42
N SER A 76 3.39 6.52 17.94
CA SER A 76 2.72 7.64 17.27
C SER A 76 3.34 7.97 15.91
N VAL A 77 4.67 7.93 15.78
CA VAL A 77 5.36 8.12 14.50
C VAL A 77 5.12 6.93 13.57
N GLY A 78 5.14 5.71 14.10
CA GLY A 78 4.84 4.50 13.33
C GLY A 78 3.44 4.54 12.71
N LYS A 79 2.42 4.93 13.48
CA LYS A 79 1.04 5.15 13.00
C LYS A 79 0.98 6.17 11.85
N LEU A 80 1.72 7.27 11.96
CA LEU A 80 1.76 8.29 10.90
C LEU A 80 2.44 7.77 9.63
N GLU A 81 3.49 6.97 9.75
CA GLU A 81 4.16 6.38 8.58
C GLU A 81 3.31 5.27 7.93
N MET A 82 2.62 4.44 8.72
CA MET A 82 1.62 3.49 8.21
C MET A 82 0.54 4.21 7.40
N TYR A 83 -0.06 5.26 7.96
CA TYR A 83 -1.08 6.05 7.28
C TYR A 83 -0.60 6.62 5.93
N LYS A 84 0.66 7.08 5.85
CA LYS A 84 1.25 7.57 4.58
C LYS A 84 1.40 6.45 3.54
N MET A 85 1.77 5.25 3.98
CA MET A 85 1.90 4.08 3.11
C MET A 85 0.53 3.58 2.62
N GLU A 86 -0.49 3.61 3.49
CA GLU A 86 -1.87 3.23 3.19
C GLU A 86 -2.63 4.24 2.32
N ARG A 87 -2.12 5.47 2.17
CA ARG A 87 -2.74 6.47 1.30
C ARG A 87 -3.02 5.89 -0.10
N ASN A 88 -4.11 6.26 -0.75
CA ASN A 88 -4.48 5.80 -2.11
C ASN A 88 -4.64 4.27 -2.31
N LEU A 89 -4.35 3.41 -1.32
CA LEU A 89 -4.52 1.95 -1.42
C LEU A 89 -6.01 1.59 -1.45
N ASN A 90 -6.83 2.37 -0.73
CA ASN A 90 -8.30 2.27 -0.75
C ASN A 90 -8.88 2.51 -2.15
N ILE A 91 -8.23 3.33 -2.99
CA ILE A 91 -8.68 3.56 -4.37
C ILE A 91 -8.57 2.26 -5.18
N LEU A 92 -7.51 1.48 -4.95
CA LEU A 92 -7.30 0.21 -5.64
C LEU A 92 -8.34 -0.84 -5.21
N SER A 93 -8.65 -0.89 -3.92
CA SER A 93 -9.75 -1.73 -3.38
C SER A 93 -11.11 -1.31 -3.95
N LEU A 94 -11.37 -0.02 -4.03
CA LEU A 94 -12.60 0.53 -4.62
C LEU A 94 -12.72 0.19 -6.12
N ILE A 95 -11.64 0.35 -6.90
CA ILE A 95 -11.62 -0.05 -8.32
C ILE A 95 -11.84 -1.55 -8.47
N ALA A 96 -11.24 -2.37 -7.60
CA ALA A 96 -11.40 -3.82 -7.62
C ALA A 96 -12.86 -4.24 -7.47
N GLY A 97 -13.61 -3.58 -6.58
CA GLY A 97 -15.04 -3.85 -6.39
C GLY A 97 -15.94 -3.26 -7.48
N ILE A 98 -15.67 -2.03 -7.91
CA ILE A 98 -16.58 -1.27 -8.79
C ILE A 98 -16.37 -1.59 -10.28
N ALA A 99 -15.15 -1.89 -10.73
CA ALA A 99 -14.88 -2.13 -12.16
C ALA A 99 -15.71 -3.28 -12.78
N PRO A 100 -15.89 -4.44 -12.12
CA PRO A 100 -16.79 -5.50 -12.59
C PRO A 100 -18.24 -5.03 -12.72
N MET A 101 -18.73 -4.25 -11.74
CA MET A 101 -20.10 -3.75 -11.73
C MET A 101 -20.37 -2.82 -12.91
N PHE A 102 -19.39 -1.97 -13.27
CA PHE A 102 -19.50 -1.12 -14.46
C PHE A 102 -19.48 -1.92 -15.77
N GLY A 103 -18.69 -3.00 -15.87
CA GLY A 103 -18.71 -3.91 -17.03
C GLY A 103 -20.07 -4.60 -17.20
N PHE A 104 -20.65 -5.06 -16.09
CA PHE A 104 -22.00 -5.63 -16.06
C PHE A 104 -23.07 -4.60 -16.45
N LEU A 105 -23.01 -3.39 -15.89
CA LEU A 105 -23.92 -2.29 -16.22
C LEU A 105 -23.87 -1.95 -17.72
N GLY A 106 -22.67 -1.85 -18.30
CA GLY A 106 -22.50 -1.60 -19.74
C GLY A 106 -23.12 -2.69 -20.61
N THR A 107 -23.09 -3.94 -20.13
CA THR A 107 -23.77 -5.07 -20.80
C THR A 107 -25.28 -4.89 -20.74
N ILE A 108 -25.86 -4.60 -19.58
CA ILE A 108 -27.31 -4.36 -19.44
C ILE A 108 -27.78 -3.25 -20.36
N VAL A 109 -27.13 -2.08 -20.31
CA VAL A 109 -27.49 -0.92 -21.15
C VAL A 109 -27.36 -1.27 -22.63
N GLY A 110 -26.29 -1.98 -23.00
CA GLY A 110 -26.07 -2.41 -24.37
C GLY A 110 -27.11 -3.41 -24.88
N MET A 111 -27.56 -4.33 -24.02
CA MET A 111 -28.63 -5.29 -24.36
C MET A 111 -29.98 -4.59 -24.51
N ILE A 112 -30.29 -3.60 -23.66
CA ILE A 112 -31.51 -2.78 -23.81
C ILE A 112 -31.52 -2.08 -25.17
N GLN A 113 -30.40 -1.45 -25.56
CA GLN A 113 -30.28 -0.79 -26.86
C GLN A 113 -30.42 -1.76 -28.04
N LEU A 114 -29.80 -2.94 -27.94
CA LEU A 114 -29.87 -3.98 -28.97
C LEU A 114 -31.33 -4.43 -29.20
N PHE A 115 -32.04 -4.78 -28.13
CA PHE A 115 -33.44 -5.23 -28.25
C PHE A 115 -34.40 -4.11 -28.66
N TYR A 116 -34.15 -2.86 -28.25
CA TYR A 116 -34.92 -1.71 -28.72
C TYR A 116 -34.72 -1.46 -30.23
N GLY A 117 -33.52 -1.66 -30.75
CA GLY A 117 -33.26 -1.61 -32.20
C GLY A 117 -34.05 -2.69 -32.95
N ILE A 118 -34.01 -3.92 -32.44
CA ILE A 118 -34.75 -5.06 -33.02
C ILE A 118 -36.26 -4.79 -33.07
N SER A 119 -36.84 -4.25 -31.99
CA SER A 119 -38.28 -3.98 -31.93
C SER A 119 -38.74 -2.83 -32.83
N SER A 120 -37.87 -1.87 -33.12
CA SER A 120 -38.23 -0.64 -33.85
C SER A 120 -38.13 -0.74 -35.36
N THR A 121 -37.22 -1.55 -35.90
CA THR A 121 -36.92 -1.58 -37.35
C THR A 121 -37.27 -2.90 -38.05
N GLY A 122 -37.49 -4.00 -37.30
CA GLY A 122 -37.96 -5.29 -37.84
C GLY A 122 -36.99 -6.05 -38.77
N ASN A 123 -35.98 -5.38 -39.33
CA ASN A 123 -34.98 -5.96 -40.25
C ASN A 123 -33.63 -6.16 -39.54
N PHE A 124 -33.51 -7.22 -38.73
CA PHE A 124 -32.23 -7.67 -38.16
C PHE A 124 -31.90 -9.06 -38.67
N THR A 125 -30.64 -9.28 -39.07
CA THR A 125 -30.15 -10.63 -39.35
C THR A 125 -29.66 -11.29 -38.07
N LEU A 126 -29.60 -12.62 -38.06
CA LEU A 126 -29.05 -13.37 -36.93
C LEU A 126 -27.58 -12.98 -36.63
N ASN A 127 -26.83 -12.60 -37.67
CA ASN A 127 -25.45 -12.13 -37.54
C ASN A 127 -25.35 -10.79 -36.81
N ASP A 128 -26.30 -9.86 -37.04
CA ASP A 128 -26.32 -8.56 -36.36
C ASP A 128 -26.54 -8.73 -34.86
N ILE A 129 -27.45 -9.63 -34.48
CA ILE A 129 -27.75 -9.96 -33.08
C ILE A 129 -26.52 -10.60 -32.43
N ALA A 130 -25.92 -11.60 -33.07
CA ALA A 130 -24.75 -12.30 -32.56
C ALA A 130 -23.55 -11.34 -32.37
N GLY A 131 -23.28 -10.47 -33.34
CA GLY A 131 -22.22 -9.46 -33.24
C GLY A 131 -22.49 -8.45 -32.13
N GLY A 132 -23.72 -7.98 -31.98
CA GLY A 132 -24.11 -7.05 -30.92
C GLY A 132 -23.91 -7.66 -29.52
N ILE A 133 -24.35 -8.90 -29.32
CA ILE A 133 -24.17 -9.64 -28.05
C ILE A 133 -22.68 -9.85 -27.77
N TYR A 134 -21.90 -10.27 -28.77
CA TYR A 134 -20.46 -10.47 -28.63
C TYR A 134 -19.75 -9.23 -28.07
N VAL A 135 -20.03 -8.05 -28.63
CA VAL A 135 -19.43 -6.78 -28.15
C VAL A 135 -19.80 -6.49 -26.70
N LYS A 136 -21.04 -6.78 -26.28
CA LYS A 136 -21.47 -6.56 -24.88
C LYS A 136 -20.79 -7.54 -23.93
N MET A 137 -20.62 -8.80 -24.32
CA MET A 137 -19.88 -9.78 -23.53
C MET A 137 -18.41 -9.38 -23.31
N ILE A 138 -17.74 -8.87 -24.35
CA ILE A 138 -16.36 -8.35 -24.23
C ILE A 138 -16.30 -7.16 -23.27
N THR A 139 -17.32 -6.29 -23.27
CA THR A 139 -17.42 -5.15 -22.34
C THR A 139 -17.47 -5.63 -20.89
N SER A 140 -18.28 -6.66 -20.60
CA SER A 140 -18.34 -7.29 -19.26
C SER A 140 -17.01 -7.91 -18.86
N GLY A 141 -16.43 -8.73 -19.75
CA GLY A 141 -15.16 -9.41 -19.50
C GLY A 141 -14.02 -8.43 -19.21
N THR A 142 -14.00 -7.29 -19.89
CA THR A 142 -13.01 -6.23 -19.66
C THR A 142 -13.14 -5.63 -18.25
N GLY A 143 -14.37 -5.40 -17.77
CA GLY A 143 -14.61 -4.91 -16.41
C GLY A 143 -14.11 -5.88 -15.33
N LEU A 144 -14.32 -7.18 -15.54
CA LEU A 144 -13.82 -8.24 -14.66
C LEU A 144 -12.30 -8.30 -14.63
N ILE A 145 -11.64 -8.25 -15.79
CA ILE A 145 -10.18 -8.25 -15.90
C ILE A 145 -9.57 -7.07 -15.14
N ILE A 146 -10.13 -5.87 -15.32
CA ILE A 146 -9.66 -4.67 -14.60
C ILE A 146 -9.84 -4.83 -13.09
N GLY A 147 -11.00 -5.33 -12.64
CA GLY A 147 -11.26 -5.58 -11.23
C GLY A 147 -10.28 -6.57 -10.60
N LEU A 148 -10.00 -7.67 -11.31
CA LEU A 148 -9.05 -8.69 -10.86
C LEU A 148 -7.62 -8.14 -10.73
N LEU A 149 -7.16 -7.38 -11.72
CA LEU A 149 -5.82 -6.77 -11.68
C LEU A 149 -5.70 -5.78 -10.52
N ALA A 150 -6.73 -4.96 -10.28
CA ALA A 150 -6.75 -4.03 -9.14
C ALA A 150 -6.74 -4.78 -7.80
N TYR A 151 -7.48 -5.89 -7.69
CA TYR A 151 -7.52 -6.72 -6.48
C TYR A 151 -6.15 -7.35 -6.18
N ILE A 152 -5.50 -7.94 -7.18
CA ILE A 152 -4.15 -8.51 -7.03
C ILE A 152 -3.17 -7.41 -6.61
N GLY A 153 -3.23 -6.25 -7.27
CA GLY A 153 -2.38 -5.11 -6.94
C GLY A 153 -2.57 -4.62 -5.50
N HIS A 154 -3.82 -4.55 -5.04
CA HIS A 154 -4.16 -4.17 -3.67
C HIS A 154 -3.52 -5.13 -2.66
N ASN A 155 -3.73 -6.44 -2.83
CA ASN A 155 -3.20 -7.46 -1.91
C ASN A 155 -1.65 -7.46 -1.84
N VAL A 156 -0.98 -7.30 -2.99
CA VAL A 156 0.49 -7.23 -3.03
C VAL A 156 1.00 -6.02 -2.25
N LEU A 157 0.39 -4.85 -2.44
CA LEU A 157 0.79 -3.63 -1.75
C LEU A 157 0.50 -3.71 -0.24
N THR A 158 -0.67 -4.24 0.16
CA THR A 158 -1.01 -4.48 1.57
C THR A 158 0.03 -5.38 2.24
N THR A 159 0.41 -6.49 1.60
CA THR A 159 1.44 -7.40 2.13
C THR A 159 2.80 -6.70 2.33
N LEU A 160 3.16 -5.76 1.46
CA LEU A 160 4.40 -4.98 1.59
C LEU A 160 4.33 -3.98 2.76
N ILE A 161 3.16 -3.37 3.00
CA ILE A 161 2.93 -2.51 4.15
C ILE A 161 3.03 -3.32 5.44
N ASP A 162 2.36 -4.46 5.52
CA ASP A 162 2.39 -5.34 6.71
C ASP A 162 3.82 -5.79 7.02
N LYS A 163 4.60 -6.15 6.00
CA LYS A 163 6.03 -6.44 6.17
C LYS A 163 6.82 -5.26 6.73
N THR A 164 6.49 -4.04 6.30
CA THR A 164 7.15 -2.82 6.80
C THR A 164 6.71 -2.50 8.22
N ALA A 165 5.43 -2.71 8.55
CA ALA A 165 4.89 -2.59 9.92
C ALA A 165 5.60 -3.54 10.88
N ASN A 166 5.71 -4.82 10.54
CA ASN A 166 6.46 -5.79 11.33
C ASN A 166 7.92 -5.36 11.56
N LYS A 167 8.60 -4.81 10.53
CA LYS A 167 9.97 -4.29 10.70
C LYS A 167 10.02 -3.11 11.68
N MET A 168 9.03 -2.23 11.64
CA MET A 168 8.92 -1.09 12.56
C MET A 168 8.71 -1.55 14.01
N GLU A 169 7.86 -2.56 14.23
CA GLU A 169 7.62 -3.14 15.55
C GLU A 169 8.87 -3.81 16.11
N VAL A 170 9.51 -4.69 15.33
CA VAL A 170 10.74 -5.38 15.73
C VAL A 170 11.85 -4.38 16.07
N ALA A 171 12.07 -3.37 15.23
CA ALA A 171 13.08 -2.35 15.50
C ALA A 171 12.75 -1.49 16.73
N SER A 172 11.47 -1.24 16.99
CA SER A 172 11.05 -0.51 18.19
C SER A 172 11.33 -1.31 19.45
N ALA A 173 10.96 -2.60 19.47
CA ALA A 173 11.26 -3.50 20.57
C ALA A 173 12.77 -3.60 20.82
N GLU A 174 13.56 -3.83 19.76
CA GLU A 174 15.02 -3.91 19.87
C GLU A 174 15.62 -2.60 20.44
N PHE A 175 15.11 -1.44 20.01
CA PHE A 175 15.58 -0.16 20.54
C PHE A 175 15.28 0.01 22.03
N ILE A 176 14.11 -0.42 22.50
CA ILE A 176 13.77 -0.38 23.94
C ILE A 176 14.67 -1.33 24.72
N ASP A 177 14.93 -2.54 24.22
CA ASP A 177 15.84 -3.51 24.85
C ASP A 177 17.24 -2.90 25.02
N VAL A 178 17.78 -2.24 23.98
CA VAL A 178 19.08 -1.55 24.04
C VAL A 178 19.12 -0.47 25.13
N LEU A 179 18.01 0.24 25.36
CA LEU A 179 17.94 1.26 26.43
C LEU A 179 17.84 0.65 27.83
N GLN A 180 17.40 -0.61 27.94
CA GLN A 180 17.27 -1.34 29.20
C GLN A 180 18.49 -2.21 29.51
N GLU A 181 19.34 -2.48 28.52
CA GLU A 181 20.60 -3.19 28.73
C GLU A 181 21.46 -2.46 29.78
N PRO A 182 21.87 -3.13 30.87
CA PRO A 182 22.70 -2.50 31.88
C PRO A 182 24.06 -2.15 31.25
N THR A 183 24.34 -0.85 31.13
CA THR A 183 25.70 -0.34 30.87
C THR A 183 26.61 -0.90 31.96
N ARG A 184 27.54 -1.77 31.56
CA ARG A 184 28.57 -2.32 32.45
C ARG A 184 29.54 -1.23 32.92
#